data_AF-A0A7D9LBN9-F1
#
_entry.id   AF-A0A7D9LBN9-F1
#
_cell.length_a   1.000
_cell.length_b   1.000
_cell.length_c   1.000
_cell.angle_alpha   90.00
_cell.angle_beta   90.00
_cell.angle_gamma   90.00
#
_symmetry.space_group_name_H-M   'P 1'
#
loop_
_entity.id
_entity.type
_entity.pdbx_description
1 polymer ?
#
loop_
_entity_poly.entity_id
_entity_poly.type
_entity_poly.pdbx_seq_one_letter_code
_entity_poly.pdbx_strand_id
1 'polypeptide(L)'
;MDQVQELSDALPMPKLPSFHVEINQCGYSTVRQQLVKQAVEEFLYDVIQTIHGDTCFTEFTDEFLKEHVKSVSVVSDTDYFSKYGQ
;
A
#
# COMPACT_ATOMS: atom_id res chain seq x y z
N MET A 1 34.99 14.16 -25.39
CA MET A 1 34.01 13.06 -25.59
C MET A 1 33.09 12.97 -24.36
N ASP A 2 32.78 14.12 -23.75
CA ASP A 2 32.34 14.19 -22.35
C ASP A 2 30.87 14.59 -22.18
N GLN A 3 30.19 14.92 -23.27
CA GLN A 3 28.78 15.36 -23.25
C GLN A 3 27.76 14.22 -23.28
N VAL A 4 28.20 12.97 -23.53
CA VAL A 4 27.29 11.82 -23.58
C VAL A 4 26.94 11.32 -22.17
N GLN A 5 27.80 11.59 -21.19
CA GLN A 5 27.65 11.13 -19.82
C GLN A 5 26.63 11.96 -19.02
N GLU A 6 26.45 13.24 -19.34
CA GLU A 6 25.42 14.09 -18.74
C GLU A 6 24.00 13.76 -19.20
N LEU A 7 23.84 13.09 -20.35
CA LEU A 7 22.53 12.67 -20.86
C LEU A 7 21.98 11.46 -20.11
N SER A 8 22.84 10.59 -19.57
CA SER A 8 22.44 9.45 -18.73
C SER A 8 21.89 9.87 -17.36
N ASP A 9 22.42 10.95 -16.78
CA ASP A 9 21.94 11.51 -15.51
C ASP A 9 20.64 12.32 -15.66
N ALA A 10 20.26 12.66 -16.90
CA ALA A 10 19.01 13.35 -17.23
C ALA A 10 17.82 12.39 -17.38
N LEU A 11 18.03 11.07 -17.32
CA LEU A 11 16.94 10.10 -17.38
C LEU A 11 16.22 10.09 -16.01
N PRO A 12 14.88 10.27 -15.97
CA PRO A 12 14.14 10.13 -14.72
C PRO A 12 14.40 8.73 -14.16
N MET A 13 14.70 8.66 -12.87
CA MET A 13 14.90 7.37 -12.19
C MET A 13 13.70 6.46 -12.49
N PRO A 14 13.93 5.18 -12.83
CA PRO A 14 12.84 4.24 -13.06
C PRO A 14 11.96 4.22 -11.80
N LYS A 15 10.72 4.69 -11.93
CA LYS A 15 9.77 4.66 -10.83
C LYS A 15 9.47 3.19 -10.53
N LEU A 16 9.85 2.73 -9.36
CA LEU A 16 9.49 1.39 -8.91
C LEU A 16 7.97 1.27 -8.88
N PRO A 17 7.41 0.09 -9.23
CA PRO A 17 5.99 -0.16 -9.08
C PRO A 17 5.57 0.10 -7.63
N SER A 18 4.57 0.95 -7.45
CA SER A 18 3.95 1.24 -6.16
C SER A 18 2.47 0.94 -6.25
N PHE A 19 1.91 0.32 -5.21
CA PHE A 19 0.47 0.10 -5.07
C PHE A 19 -0.06 0.93 -3.90
N HIS A 20 -1.32 1.33 -3.98
CA HIS A 20 -2.00 2.02 -2.90
C HIS A 20 -2.77 1.01 -2.06
N VAL A 21 -2.72 1.18 -0.73
CA VAL A 21 -3.44 0.35 0.22
C VAL A 21 -4.34 1.24 1.07
N GLU A 22 -5.63 0.94 1.07
CA GLU A 22 -6.62 1.57 1.92
C GLU A 22 -6.95 0.64 3.09
N ILE A 23 -6.94 1.18 4.31
CA ILE A 23 -7.25 0.43 5.52
C ILE A 23 -8.49 1.02 6.18
N ASN A 24 -9.55 0.23 6.27
CA ASN A 24 -10.78 0.59 6.96
C ASN A 24 -10.70 0.13 8.42
N GLN A 25 -10.23 1.01 9.31
CA GLN A 25 -10.18 0.73 10.73
C GLN A 25 -11.59 0.73 11.34
N CYS A 26 -11.87 -0.21 12.25
CA CYS A 26 -13.14 -0.27 12.97
C CYS A 26 -13.38 1.02 13.75
N GLY A 27 -14.58 1.59 13.68
CA GLY A 27 -14.89 2.89 14.29
C GLY A 27 -14.82 2.93 15.82
N TYR A 28 -14.84 1.77 16.49
CA TYR A 28 -14.63 1.65 17.93
C TYR A 28 -13.16 1.45 18.31
N SER A 29 -12.27 1.15 17.35
CA SER A 29 -10.85 0.94 17.61
C SER A 29 -10.18 2.27 17.95
N THR A 30 -9.47 2.30 19.06
CA THR A 30 -8.67 3.45 19.51
C THR A 30 -7.18 3.25 19.27
N VAL A 31 -6.81 2.18 18.56
CA VAL A 31 -5.43 1.82 18.26
C VAL A 31 -4.80 2.85 17.34
N ARG A 32 -3.52 3.16 17.57
CA ARG A 32 -2.75 4.10 16.76
C ARG A 32 -2.59 3.58 15.33
N GLN A 33 -2.77 4.46 14.37
CA GLN A 33 -2.66 4.15 12.94
C GLN A 33 -1.31 3.50 12.57
N GLN A 34 -0.22 3.87 13.24
CA GLN A 34 1.10 3.28 13.00
C GLN A 34 1.15 1.78 13.29
N LEU A 35 0.48 1.33 14.36
CA LEU A 35 0.44 -0.09 14.72
C LEU A 35 -0.44 -0.88 13.75
N VAL A 36 -1.59 -0.30 13.36
CA VAL A 36 -2.46 -0.89 12.34
C VAL A 36 -1.71 -1.01 11.01
N LYS A 37 -0.99 0.04 10.61
CA LYS A 37 -0.17 0.03 9.40
C LYS A 37 0.88 -1.08 9.43
N GLN A 38 1.63 -1.21 10.52
CA GLN A 38 2.64 -2.26 10.65
C GLN A 38 2.02 -3.66 10.55
N ALA A 39 0.92 -3.92 11.26
CA ALA A 39 0.22 -5.20 11.19
C ALA A 39 -0.31 -5.53 9.79
N VAL A 40 -0.79 -4.51 9.05
CA VAL A 40 -1.22 -4.70 7.66
C VAL A 40 -0.04 -4.94 6.72
N GLU A 41 1.11 -4.28 6.93
CA GLU A 41 2.33 -4.57 6.17
C GLU A 41 2.76 -6.03 6.37
N GLU A 42 2.85 -6.49 7.62
CA GLU A 42 3.17 -7.90 7.94
C GLU A 42 2.15 -8.87 7.31
N PHE A 43 0.86 -8.57 7.37
CA PHE A 43 -0.18 -9.37 6.70
C PHE A 43 0.03 -9.47 5.18
N LEU A 44 0.32 -8.36 4.51
CA LEU A 44 0.51 -8.35 3.05
C LEU A 44 1.80 -9.08 2.63
N TYR A 45 2.90 -8.88 3.37
CA TYR A 45 4.18 -9.49 3.05
C TYR A 45 4.23 -10.98 3.41
N ASP A 46 3.76 -11.36 4.59
CA ASP A 46 4.01 -12.70 5.14
C ASP A 46 2.88 -13.68 4.81
N VAL A 47 1.62 -13.21 4.82
CA VAL A 47 0.44 -14.08 4.69
C VAL A 47 -0.02 -14.18 3.24
N ILE A 48 -0.21 -13.04 2.57
CA ILE A 48 -0.80 -13.02 1.22
C ILE A 48 0.22 -13.39 0.16
N GLN A 49 1.45 -12.85 0.24
CA GLN A 49 2.61 -13.07 -0.66
C GLN A 49 2.40 -12.71 -2.15
N THR A 50 1.19 -12.79 -2.69
CA THR A 50 0.86 -12.49 -4.09
C THR A 50 -0.57 -11.98 -4.20
N ILE A 51 -0.76 -10.90 -4.94
CA ILE A 51 -2.05 -10.24 -5.17
C ILE A 51 -2.26 -10.10 -6.67
N HIS A 52 -3.45 -10.42 -7.15
CA HIS A 52 -3.83 -10.32 -8.55
C HIS A 52 -4.92 -9.27 -8.73
N GLY A 53 -4.55 -8.12 -9.31
CA GLY A 53 -5.46 -6.99 -9.51
C GLY A 53 -5.92 -6.36 -8.19
N ASP A 54 -7.04 -5.63 -8.26
CA ASP A 54 -7.64 -5.00 -7.08
C ASP A 54 -8.26 -6.05 -6.16
N THR A 55 -7.86 -6.04 -4.90
CA THR A 55 -8.28 -7.04 -3.91
C THR A 55 -8.73 -6.38 -2.62
N CYS A 56 -9.79 -6.90 -2.02
CA CYS A 56 -10.30 -6.45 -0.72
C CYS A 56 -10.36 -7.63 0.26
N PHE A 57 -9.62 -7.52 1.36
CA PHE A 57 -9.60 -8.48 2.45
C PHE A 57 -10.55 -8.02 3.57
N THR A 58 -11.45 -8.89 3.99
CA THR A 58 -12.41 -8.64 5.09
C THR A 58 -12.30 -9.68 6.20
N GLU A 59 -11.49 -10.72 5.99
CA GLU A 59 -11.25 -11.80 6.93
C GLU A 59 -9.76 -11.89 7.20
N PHE A 60 -9.41 -11.91 8.48
CA PHE A 60 -8.04 -11.95 8.95
C PHE A 60 -7.85 -13.17 9.83
N THR A 61 -6.66 -13.77 9.84
CA THR A 61 -6.32 -14.85 10.78
C THR A 61 -5.73 -14.30 12.07
N ASP A 62 -4.99 -13.19 11.97
CA ASP A 62 -4.44 -12.45 13.09
C ASP A 62 -5.55 -11.81 13.95
N GLU A 63 -5.50 -12.03 15.27
CA GLU A 63 -6.54 -11.57 16.20
C GLU A 63 -6.55 -10.05 16.34
N PHE A 64 -5.39 -9.39 16.24
CA PHE A 64 -5.31 -7.93 16.31
C PHE A 64 -5.98 -7.27 15.09
N LEU A 65 -5.75 -7.79 13.88
CA LEU A 65 -6.42 -7.33 12.67
C LEU A 65 -7.93 -7.63 12.71
N LYS A 66 -8.35 -8.82 13.18
CA LYS A 66 -9.77 -9.14 13.37
C LYS A 66 -10.47 -8.14 14.29
N GLU A 67 -9.82 -7.74 15.38
CA GLU A 67 -10.42 -6.84 16.37
C GLU A 67 -10.52 -5.39 15.86
N HIS A 68 -9.52 -4.93 15.09
CA HIS A 68 -9.35 -3.50 14.82
C HIS A 68 -9.54 -3.08 13.36
N VAL A 69 -9.52 -4.01 12.41
CA VAL A 69 -9.60 -3.72 10.98
C VAL A 69 -10.83 -4.37 10.37
N LYS A 70 -11.64 -3.56 9.69
CA LYS A 70 -12.84 -4.01 9.00
C LYS A 70 -12.52 -4.52 7.60
N SER A 71 -11.63 -3.83 6.88
CA SER A 71 -11.16 -4.26 5.57
C SER A 71 -9.81 -3.65 5.19
N VAL A 72 -9.05 -4.36 4.35
CA VAL A 72 -7.84 -3.87 3.69
C VAL A 72 -8.04 -3.99 2.18
N SER A 73 -7.93 -2.88 1.46
CA SER A 73 -8.09 -2.85 0.01
C SER A 73 -6.76 -2.49 -0.65
N VAL A 74 -6.28 -3.36 -1.53
CA VAL A 74 -5.10 -3.12 -2.36
C VAL A 74 -5.58 -2.68 -3.73
N VAL A 75 -5.23 -1.46 -4.11
CA VAL A 75 -5.60 -0.82 -5.37
C VAL A 75 -4.37 -0.80 -6.26
N SER A 76 -4.47 -1.52 -7.38
CA SER A 76 -3.43 -1.68 -8.39
C SER A 76 -3.45 -0.57 -9.44
N ASP A 77 -4.55 0.19 -9.51
CA ASP A 77 -4.63 1.39 -10.33
C ASP A 77 -3.71 2.49 -9.78
N THR A 78 -2.57 2.66 -10.45
CA THR A 78 -1.61 3.75 -10.20
C THR A 78 -2.11 5.12 -10.69
N ASP A 79 -3.27 5.16 -11.36
CA ASP A 79 -3.98 6.37 -11.77
C ASP A 79 -5.00 6.85 -10.73
N TYR A 80 -4.88 6.43 -9.47
CA TYR A 80 -5.62 7.06 -8.37
C TYR A 80 -5.07 8.47 -8.10
N PHE A 81 -5.35 9.39 -9.03
CA PHE A 81 -5.34 10.82 -8.77
C PHE A 81 -6.38 11.06 -7.69
N SER A 82 -5.94 11.12 -6.44
CA SER A 82 -6.77 11.63 -5.36
C SER A 82 -7.40 12.93 -5.87
N LYS A 83 -8.73 13.02 -5.89
CA LYS A 83 -9.48 14.21 -6.34
C LYS A 83 -9.25 15.47 -5.48
N TYR A 84 -8.12 15.54 -4.77
CA TYR A 84 -7.71 16.59 -3.84
C TYR A 84 -6.21 16.92 -3.92
N GLY A 85 -5.53 16.64 -5.04
CA GLY A 85 -4.18 17.14 -5.31
C GLY A 85 -4.22 18.23 -6.36
N GLN A 86 -4.04 19.49 -5.94
CA GLN A 86 -3.89 20.67 -6.80
C GLN A 86 -2.70 20.54 -7.76
#